data_AF-A0A3D0CSL8-F1
#
_entry.id   AF-A0A3D0CSL8-F1
#
_cell.length_a   1.000
_cell.length_b   1.000
_cell.length_c   1.000
_cell.angle_alpha   90.00
_cell.angle_beta   90.00
_cell.angle_gamma   90.00
#
_symmetry.space_group_name_H-M   'P 1'
#
loop_
_entity.id
_entity.type
_entity.pdbx_description
1 polymer ?
#
loop_
_entity_poly.entity_id
_entity_poly.type
_entity_poly.pdbx_seq_one_letter_code
_entity_poly.pdbx_strand_id
1 'polypeptide(L)'
;PAATATRTRPPPTPRPSPTLSRSVLNLAGETTLAAAEAKAGFPVLLPIYPPDLGPPDRVYFQDLGGPAVILVWLVPESEDEVRMSLYALGEDVFGAKSQPEVIQETTVNGQRALWVRGPHILQFRDRQGRTVYEPRRLVEGNVLVWVQDQITYRLESHLSLKEAVRVAESLR
;
A
#
# COMPACT_ATOMS: atom_id res chain seq x y z
N PRO A 1 20.05 61.02 18.63
CA PRO A 1 18.94 60.05 18.73
C PRO A 1 19.05 58.97 17.64
N ALA A 2 19.55 57.78 17.99
CA ALA A 2 19.69 56.66 17.05
C ALA A 2 18.52 55.69 17.23
N ALA A 3 17.82 55.41 16.13
CA ALA A 3 16.65 54.54 16.07
C ALA A 3 17.03 53.06 16.17
N THR A 4 16.36 52.32 17.05
CA THR A 4 16.50 50.86 17.19
C THR A 4 15.63 50.18 16.14
N ALA A 5 16.24 49.48 15.18
CA ALA A 5 15.52 48.69 14.19
C ALA A 5 15.13 47.32 14.79
N THR A 6 13.84 47.08 14.97
CA THR A 6 13.28 45.77 15.33
C THR A 6 13.35 44.84 14.12
N ARG A 7 14.13 43.76 14.21
CA ARG A 7 14.22 42.73 13.18
C ARG A 7 13.00 41.80 13.30
N THR A 8 12.02 41.96 12.40
CA THR A 8 10.85 41.08 12.30
C THR A 8 11.26 39.66 11.92
N ARG A 9 10.90 38.67 12.74
CA ARG A 9 11.09 37.23 12.43
C ARG A 9 10.05 36.81 11.38
N PRO A 10 10.43 36.14 10.28
CA PRO A 10 9.44 35.66 9.32
C PRO A 10 8.48 34.65 9.99
N PRO A 11 7.20 34.62 9.58
CA PRO A 11 6.23 33.68 10.11
C PRO A 11 6.66 32.23 9.78
N PRO A 12 6.39 31.25 10.68
CA PRO A 12 6.64 29.86 10.37
C PRO A 12 5.80 29.43 9.17
N THR A 13 6.44 28.83 8.17
CA THR A 13 5.76 28.22 7.02
C THR A 13 4.77 27.17 7.53
N PRO A 14 3.48 27.20 7.11
CA PRO A 14 2.55 26.14 7.48
C PRO A 14 3.08 24.82 6.95
N ARG A 15 3.25 23.84 7.84
CA ARG A 15 3.53 22.46 7.43
C ARG A 15 2.27 21.91 6.76
N PRO A 16 2.38 21.15 5.65
CA PRO A 16 1.22 20.48 5.08
C PRO A 16 0.54 19.63 6.16
N SER A 17 -0.76 19.80 6.31
CA SER A 17 -1.55 18.93 7.18
C SER A 17 -1.68 17.55 6.53
N PRO A 18 -1.66 16.44 7.30
CA PRO A 18 -1.79 15.11 6.73
C PRO A 18 -3.17 14.95 6.06
N THR A 19 -3.21 14.95 4.74
CA THR A 19 -4.46 14.84 3.95
C THR A 19 -4.88 13.38 3.84
N LEU A 20 -5.87 12.89 4.60
CA LEU A 20 -6.35 11.51 4.46
C LEU A 20 -6.66 11.17 2.99
N SER A 21 -5.84 10.30 2.37
CA SER A 21 -6.11 9.84 1.00
C SER A 21 -7.17 8.75 1.07
N ARG A 22 -8.09 8.75 0.09
CA ARG A 22 -9.13 7.72 -0.03
C ARG A 22 -8.81 6.68 -1.08
N SER A 23 -7.98 7.01 -2.08
CA SER A 23 -7.69 6.13 -3.21
C SER A 23 -6.22 5.77 -3.30
N VAL A 24 -5.95 4.52 -3.71
CA VAL A 24 -4.62 4.01 -4.11
C VAL A 24 -4.14 4.66 -5.41
N LEU A 25 -5.02 5.30 -6.18
CA LEU A 25 -4.65 6.02 -7.41
C LEU A 25 -3.95 7.35 -7.13
N ASN A 26 -4.12 7.91 -5.92
CA ASN A 26 -3.49 9.17 -5.52
C ASN A 26 -2.05 8.99 -4.98
N LEU A 27 -1.47 7.81 -5.19
CA LEU A 27 -0.11 7.52 -4.74
C LEU A 27 0.92 8.17 -5.68
N ALA A 28 1.97 8.72 -5.10
CA ALA A 28 3.13 9.17 -5.87
C ALA A 28 3.97 7.96 -6.33
N GLY A 29 4.84 8.18 -7.32
CA GLY A 29 5.81 7.18 -7.77
C GLY A 29 5.28 6.19 -8.79
N GLU A 30 4.30 6.58 -9.61
CA GLU A 30 3.84 5.78 -10.74
C GLU A 30 5.01 5.50 -11.71
N THR A 31 5.10 4.25 -12.16
CA THR A 31 6.24 3.72 -12.93
C THR A 31 5.79 2.48 -13.73
N THR A 32 6.69 1.87 -14.50
CA THR A 32 6.43 0.57 -15.12
C THR A 32 6.78 -0.58 -14.18
N LEU A 33 6.19 -1.77 -14.42
CA LEU A 33 6.51 -3.00 -13.67
C LEU A 33 8.01 -3.30 -13.67
N ALA A 34 8.64 -3.30 -14.84
CA ALA A 34 10.08 -3.56 -14.97
C ALA A 34 10.95 -2.57 -14.18
N ALA A 35 10.58 -1.28 -14.18
CA ALA A 35 11.33 -0.28 -13.41
C ALA A 35 11.06 -0.38 -11.89
N ALA A 36 9.87 -0.81 -11.48
CA ALA A 36 9.56 -1.08 -10.08
C ALA A 36 10.35 -2.28 -9.55
N GLU A 37 10.38 -3.38 -10.30
CA GLU A 37 11.14 -4.59 -9.96
C GLU A 37 12.64 -4.31 -9.84
N ALA A 38 13.21 -3.58 -10.82
CA ALA A 38 14.61 -3.18 -10.78
C ALA A 38 14.97 -2.32 -9.56
N LYS A 39 14.06 -1.45 -9.11
CA LYS A 39 14.27 -0.60 -7.91
C LYS A 39 14.03 -1.37 -6.61
N ALA A 40 13.07 -2.29 -6.60
CA ALA A 40 12.68 -3.05 -5.43
C ALA A 40 13.76 -4.06 -5.02
N GLY A 41 14.50 -4.59 -5.99
CA GLY A 41 15.56 -5.57 -5.74
C GLY A 41 15.03 -6.96 -5.37
N PHE A 42 13.75 -7.23 -5.61
CA PHE A 42 13.11 -8.53 -5.48
C PHE A 42 12.14 -8.78 -6.65
N PRO A 43 11.89 -10.05 -7.03
CA PRO A 43 10.92 -10.38 -8.08
C PRO A 43 9.50 -9.94 -7.71
N VAL A 44 8.82 -9.25 -8.61
CA VAL A 44 7.43 -8.82 -8.39
C VAL A 44 6.48 -9.87 -8.97
N LEU A 45 5.89 -10.69 -8.10
CA LEU A 45 4.96 -11.73 -8.52
C LEU A 45 3.61 -11.14 -8.95
N LEU A 46 3.02 -11.74 -9.99
CA LEU A 46 1.71 -11.34 -10.51
C LEU A 46 0.66 -12.43 -10.24
N PRO A 47 -0.58 -12.07 -9.88
CA PRO A 47 -1.67 -13.02 -9.83
C PRO A 47 -2.05 -13.50 -11.24
N ILE A 48 -2.14 -14.82 -11.41
CA ILE A 48 -2.66 -15.44 -12.65
C ILE A 48 -4.16 -15.81 -12.55
N TYR A 49 -4.77 -15.55 -11.40
CA TYR A 49 -6.20 -15.71 -11.17
C TYR A 49 -6.87 -14.36 -10.84
N PRO A 50 -8.04 -14.06 -11.42
CA PRO A 50 -8.71 -14.83 -12.46
C PRO A 50 -7.94 -14.77 -13.80
N PRO A 51 -8.13 -15.75 -14.71
CA PRO A 51 -7.30 -15.87 -15.92
C PRO A 51 -7.46 -14.69 -16.91
N ASP A 52 -8.54 -13.93 -16.78
CA ASP A 52 -8.86 -12.73 -17.55
C ASP A 52 -8.37 -11.43 -16.89
N LEU A 53 -7.62 -11.52 -15.78
CA LEU A 53 -7.19 -10.34 -15.04
C LEU A 53 -6.24 -9.44 -15.82
N GLY A 54 -5.33 -10.04 -16.60
CA GLY A 54 -4.33 -9.31 -17.35
C GLY A 54 -3.25 -8.61 -16.50
N PRO A 55 -2.38 -7.81 -17.13
CA PRO A 55 -1.37 -7.03 -16.42
C PRO A 55 -2.03 -5.91 -15.58
N PRO A 56 -1.32 -5.36 -14.57
CA PRO A 56 -1.83 -4.23 -13.79
C PRO A 56 -1.94 -2.96 -14.65
N ASP A 57 -3.00 -2.18 -14.44
CA ASP A 57 -3.24 -0.90 -15.10
C ASP A 57 -2.32 0.21 -14.58
N ARG A 58 -2.00 0.18 -13.28
CA ARG A 58 -1.08 1.13 -12.63
C ARG A 58 -0.06 0.38 -11.78
N VAL A 59 1.18 0.86 -11.81
CA VAL A 59 2.25 0.35 -10.96
C VAL A 59 2.90 1.53 -10.25
N TYR A 60 3.06 1.43 -8.93
CA TYR A 60 3.73 2.43 -8.12
C TYR A 60 4.92 1.80 -7.40
N PHE A 61 6.02 2.54 -7.34
CA PHE A 61 7.14 2.23 -6.47
C PHE A 61 7.23 3.27 -5.36
N GLN A 62 7.36 2.82 -4.13
CA GLN A 62 7.56 3.68 -2.97
C GLN A 62 8.67 3.16 -2.07
N ASP A 63 9.33 4.09 -1.39
CA ASP A 63 10.18 3.79 -0.25
C ASP A 63 9.40 4.10 1.03
N LEU A 64 8.94 3.04 1.71
CA LEU A 64 8.12 3.10 2.92
C LEU A 64 8.94 2.77 4.18
N GLY A 65 10.23 3.13 4.17
CA GLY A 65 11.23 2.65 5.12
C GLY A 65 11.90 1.36 4.62
N GLY A 66 11.71 1.06 3.34
CA GLY A 66 11.98 -0.18 2.63
C GLY A 66 11.23 -0.17 1.28
N PRO A 67 11.69 -0.95 0.28
CA PRO A 67 11.07 -0.98 -1.04
C PRO A 67 9.65 -1.55 -0.99
N ALA A 68 8.71 -0.86 -1.64
CA ALA A 68 7.33 -1.28 -1.81
C ALA A 68 6.90 -1.12 -3.26
N VAL A 69 6.32 -2.18 -3.82
CA VAL A 69 5.70 -2.17 -5.15
C VAL A 69 4.19 -2.34 -4.98
N ILE A 70 3.42 -1.49 -5.64
CA ILE A 70 1.96 -1.47 -5.55
C ILE A 70 1.40 -1.61 -6.96
N LEU A 71 0.68 -2.69 -7.19
CA LEU A 71 0.04 -3.02 -8.45
C LEU A 71 -1.46 -2.75 -8.30
N VAL A 72 -2.05 -2.11 -9.29
CA VAL A 72 -3.49 -1.78 -9.29
C VAL A 72 -4.13 -2.28 -10.56
N TRP A 73 -5.25 -2.98 -10.41
CA TRP A 73 -6.15 -3.33 -11.50
C TRP A 73 -7.43 -2.51 -11.34
N LEU A 74 -7.85 -1.87 -12.43
CA LEU A 74 -9.06 -1.09 -12.52
C LEU A 74 -10.24 -1.97 -12.94
N VAL A 75 -11.45 -1.47 -12.71
CA VAL A 75 -12.65 -2.05 -13.33
C VAL A 75 -12.58 -1.78 -14.84
N PRO A 76 -12.85 -2.78 -15.70
CA PRO A 76 -12.86 -2.56 -17.15
C PRO A 76 -13.72 -1.35 -17.53
N GLU A 77 -13.22 -0.54 -18.46
CA GLU A 77 -13.87 0.70 -18.93
C GLU A 77 -13.94 1.85 -17.89
N SER A 78 -13.31 1.70 -16.72
CA SER A 78 -13.19 2.75 -15.70
C SER A 78 -11.75 3.24 -15.55
N GLU A 79 -11.56 4.56 -15.46
CA GLU A 79 -10.24 5.16 -15.20
C GLU A 79 -9.96 5.37 -13.71
N ASP A 80 -11.00 5.41 -12.87
CA ASP A 80 -10.92 5.83 -11.47
C ASP A 80 -11.39 4.75 -10.47
N GLU A 81 -12.02 3.67 -10.95
CA GLU A 81 -12.54 2.61 -10.08
C GLU A 81 -11.56 1.44 -9.95
N VAL A 82 -11.09 1.20 -8.74
CA VAL A 82 -10.12 0.15 -8.44
C VAL A 82 -10.84 -1.17 -8.19
N ARG A 83 -10.58 -2.16 -9.05
CA ARG A 83 -11.06 -3.54 -8.87
C ARG A 83 -10.33 -4.21 -7.71
N MET A 84 -8.99 -4.10 -7.70
CA MET A 84 -8.15 -4.55 -6.59
C MET A 84 -6.74 -3.94 -6.67
N SER A 85 -6.02 -3.98 -5.55
CA SER A 85 -4.60 -3.63 -5.50
C SER A 85 -3.78 -4.64 -4.70
N LEU A 86 -2.58 -4.93 -5.17
CA LEU A 86 -1.62 -5.82 -4.53
C LEU A 86 -0.36 -5.04 -4.15
N TYR A 87 0.01 -5.13 -2.88
CA TYR A 87 1.24 -4.55 -2.36
C TYR A 87 2.23 -5.68 -2.14
N ALA A 88 3.45 -5.52 -2.63
CA ALA A 88 4.61 -6.34 -2.29
C ALA A 88 5.58 -5.45 -1.49
N LEU A 89 5.71 -5.74 -0.20
CA LEU A 89 6.50 -4.95 0.74
C LEU A 89 7.74 -5.73 1.15
N GLY A 90 8.93 -5.17 0.94
CA GLY A 90 10.18 -5.77 1.38
C GLY A 90 10.27 -5.91 2.91
N GLU A 91 11.24 -6.70 3.38
CA GLU A 91 11.42 -7.06 4.81
C GLU A 91 11.41 -5.90 5.80
N ASP A 92 11.77 -4.70 5.34
CA ASP A 92 11.97 -3.52 6.18
C ASP A 92 10.74 -2.64 6.36
N VAL A 93 9.64 -2.99 5.69
CA VAL A 93 8.40 -2.22 5.76
C VAL A 93 7.53 -2.74 6.91
N PHE A 94 7.57 -2.02 8.03
CA PHE A 94 6.72 -2.31 9.18
C PHE A 94 5.36 -1.61 9.02
N GLY A 95 4.37 -2.35 8.51
CA GLY A 95 2.97 -1.92 8.51
C GLY A 95 2.39 -1.91 9.92
N ALA A 96 2.60 -0.83 10.68
CA ALA A 96 1.96 -0.67 11.99
C ALA A 96 0.48 -0.32 11.80
N LYS A 97 -0.37 -1.35 11.80
CA LYS A 97 -1.82 -1.21 11.79
C LYS A 97 -2.27 -0.46 13.04
N SER A 98 -2.84 0.74 12.89
CA SER A 98 -3.71 1.29 13.94
C SER A 98 -5.04 0.56 13.86
N GLN A 99 -5.17 -0.53 14.61
CA GLN A 99 -6.43 -1.22 14.95
C GLN A 99 -7.47 -1.37 13.83
N PRO A 100 -7.31 -2.31 12.89
CA PRO A 100 -8.42 -3.15 12.51
C PRO A 100 -8.50 -4.30 13.52
N GLU A 101 -9.71 -4.60 13.98
CA GLU A 101 -10.02 -5.89 14.58
C GLU A 101 -9.60 -6.95 13.54
N VAL A 102 -8.57 -7.76 13.82
CA VAL A 102 -8.25 -8.90 12.94
C VAL A 102 -9.46 -9.81 13.05
N ILE A 103 -10.28 -9.83 12.00
CA ILE A 103 -11.57 -10.50 12.05
C ILE A 103 -11.38 -12.00 11.96
N GLN A 104 -10.38 -12.45 11.20
CA GLN A 104 -10.16 -13.86 10.95
C GLN A 104 -8.71 -14.14 10.54
N GLU A 105 -8.17 -15.27 11.01
CA GLU A 105 -6.94 -15.87 10.48
C GLU A 105 -7.27 -16.93 9.42
N THR A 106 -6.40 -17.08 8.44
CA THR A 106 -6.51 -18.04 7.34
C THR A 106 -5.11 -18.45 6.87
N THR A 107 -5.03 -19.15 5.74
CA THR A 107 -3.75 -19.50 5.11
C THR A 107 -3.74 -19.17 3.63
N VAL A 108 -2.56 -18.83 3.12
CA VAL A 108 -2.25 -18.72 1.69
C VAL A 108 -1.07 -19.64 1.43
N ASN A 109 -1.21 -20.66 0.59
CA ASN A 109 -0.14 -21.64 0.31
C ASN A 109 0.44 -22.27 1.61
N GLY A 110 -0.41 -22.48 2.62
CA GLY A 110 -0.01 -23.00 3.94
C GLY A 110 0.66 -21.99 4.87
N GLN A 111 0.96 -20.77 4.41
CA GLN A 111 1.47 -19.69 5.25
C GLN A 111 0.34 -18.96 5.95
N ARG A 112 0.57 -18.54 7.21
CA ARG A 112 -0.41 -17.78 7.99
C ARG A 112 -0.76 -16.46 7.29
N ALA A 113 -2.05 -16.19 7.19
CA ALA A 113 -2.59 -14.97 6.61
C ALA A 113 -3.64 -14.33 7.53
N LEU A 114 -3.72 -13.00 7.50
CA LEU A 114 -4.65 -12.20 8.27
C LEU A 114 -5.70 -11.60 7.34
N TRP A 115 -6.96 -11.81 7.67
CA TRP A 115 -8.10 -11.22 6.97
C TRP A 115 -8.69 -10.07 7.78
N VAL A 116 -8.78 -8.92 7.14
CA VAL A 116 -9.36 -7.69 7.68
C VAL A 116 -10.54 -7.30 6.82
N ARG A 117 -11.68 -6.96 7.43
CA ARG A 117 -12.85 -6.42 6.72
C ARG A 117 -13.20 -5.04 7.23
N GLY A 118 -13.84 -4.29 6.36
CA GLY A 118 -14.39 -2.98 6.67
C GLY A 118 -13.35 -1.86 6.71
N PRO A 119 -13.84 -0.61 6.85
CA PRO A 119 -13.01 0.57 6.77
C PRO A 119 -11.92 0.59 7.84
N HIS A 120 -10.66 0.74 7.43
CA HIS A 120 -9.55 0.90 8.35
C HIS A 120 -8.49 1.85 7.79
N ILE A 121 -7.72 2.45 8.70
CA ILE A 121 -6.63 3.35 8.34
C ILE A 121 -5.36 2.53 8.11
N LEU A 122 -4.81 2.66 6.90
CA LEU A 122 -3.45 2.22 6.59
C LEU A 122 -2.45 3.31 6.98
N GLN A 123 -1.44 2.89 7.73
CA GLN A 123 -0.26 3.69 8.05
C GLN A 123 0.99 2.81 8.00
N PHE A 124 2.04 3.30 7.34
CA PHE A 124 3.35 2.64 7.29
C PHE A 124 4.33 3.31 8.26
N ARG A 125 5.21 2.51 8.87
CA ARG A 125 6.28 2.98 9.75
C ARG A 125 7.63 2.42 9.32
N ASP A 126 8.69 3.18 9.53
CA ASP A 126 10.06 2.76 9.26
C ASP A 126 10.56 1.85 10.39
N ARG A 127 11.76 1.30 10.20
CA ARG A 127 12.52 0.57 11.22
C ARG A 127 12.70 1.32 12.54
N GLN A 128 12.57 2.65 12.56
CA GLN A 128 12.70 3.49 13.76
C GLN A 128 11.33 3.77 14.41
N GLY A 129 10.27 3.14 13.91
CA GLY A 129 8.89 3.30 14.40
C GLY A 129 8.26 4.64 14.03
N ARG A 130 8.89 5.45 13.18
CA ARG A 130 8.36 6.73 12.72
C ARG A 130 7.41 6.49 11.56
N THR A 131 6.32 7.23 11.50
CA THR A 131 5.43 7.21 10.32
C THR A 131 6.20 7.68 9.10
N VAL A 132 6.30 6.82 8.07
CA VAL A 132 7.02 7.12 6.83
C VAL A 132 6.10 7.73 5.80
N TYR A 133 4.86 7.24 5.77
CA TYR A 133 3.88 7.69 4.79
C TYR A 133 2.82 8.56 5.45
N GLU A 134 2.90 9.84 5.15
CA GLU A 134 1.76 10.73 5.13
C GLU A 134 1.45 11.02 3.64
N PRO A 135 0.22 10.78 3.20
CA PRO A 135 -0.95 10.63 4.04
C PRO A 135 -1.33 9.21 4.45
N ARG A 136 -1.97 9.11 5.63
CA ARG A 136 -2.75 7.93 6.01
C ARG A 136 -3.80 7.65 4.92
N ARG A 137 -4.06 6.38 4.61
CA ARG A 137 -5.08 6.00 3.63
C ARG A 137 -6.26 5.31 4.29
N LEU A 138 -7.47 5.74 3.97
CA LEU A 138 -8.68 4.98 4.30
C LEU A 138 -8.82 3.81 3.32
N VAL A 139 -8.90 2.59 3.83
CA VAL A 139 -9.15 1.39 3.04
C VAL A 139 -10.55 0.92 3.34
N GLU A 140 -11.44 1.03 2.37
CA GLU A 140 -12.87 0.69 2.52
C GLU A 140 -13.15 -0.80 2.23
N GLY A 141 -12.27 -1.45 1.46
CA GLY A 141 -12.39 -2.85 1.06
C GLY A 141 -11.89 -3.87 2.09
N ASN A 142 -12.01 -5.15 1.73
CA ASN A 142 -11.41 -6.25 2.46
C ASN A 142 -9.91 -6.34 2.14
N VAL A 143 -9.15 -6.85 3.11
CA VAL A 143 -7.70 -6.94 3.01
C VAL A 143 -7.22 -8.30 3.49
N LEU A 144 -6.48 -9.00 2.62
CA LEU A 144 -5.70 -10.19 2.95
C LEU A 144 -4.24 -9.80 3.09
N VAL A 145 -3.61 -10.13 4.21
CA VAL A 145 -2.18 -9.89 4.45
C VAL A 145 -1.48 -11.21 4.76
N TRP A 146 -0.40 -11.51 4.06
CA TRP A 146 0.40 -12.72 4.30
C TRP A 146 1.88 -12.44 4.02
N VAL A 147 2.75 -13.36 4.44
CA VAL A 147 4.17 -13.31 4.13
C VAL A 147 4.52 -14.50 3.25
N GLN A 148 5.27 -14.27 2.19
CA GLN A 148 5.83 -15.31 1.33
C GLN A 148 7.22 -14.84 0.88
N ASP A 149 8.23 -15.71 1.00
CA ASP A 149 9.61 -15.43 0.59
C ASP A 149 10.14 -14.09 1.14
N GLN A 150 9.89 -13.83 2.43
CA GLN A 150 10.29 -12.61 3.15
C GLN A 150 9.59 -11.31 2.68
N ILE A 151 8.71 -11.40 1.68
CA ILE A 151 7.87 -10.30 1.21
C ILE A 151 6.54 -10.32 1.95
N THR A 152 6.16 -9.19 2.54
CA THR A 152 4.80 -9.01 3.07
C THR A 152 3.90 -8.59 1.93
N TYR A 153 2.94 -9.45 1.60
CA TYR A 153 1.91 -9.17 0.62
C TYR A 153 0.66 -8.62 1.28
N ARG A 154 0.01 -7.69 0.60
CA ARG A 154 -1.31 -7.18 0.97
C ARG A 154 -2.17 -7.05 -0.27
N LEU A 155 -3.26 -7.80 -0.31
CA LEU A 155 -4.30 -7.72 -1.34
C LEU A 155 -5.49 -6.93 -0.79
N GLU A 156 -5.84 -5.83 -1.43
CA GLU A 156 -7.01 -5.01 -1.12
C GLU A 156 -8.04 -5.13 -2.23
N SER A 157 -9.26 -5.50 -1.89
CA SER A 157 -10.33 -5.71 -2.87
C SER A 157 -11.71 -5.74 -2.20
N HIS A 158 -12.78 -5.85 -3.00
CA HIS A 158 -14.12 -6.17 -2.52
C HIS A 158 -14.44 -7.68 -2.56
N LEU A 159 -13.43 -8.52 -2.81
CA LEU A 159 -13.59 -9.97 -2.93
C LEU A 159 -13.99 -10.61 -1.59
N SER A 160 -14.66 -11.76 -1.67
CA SER A 160 -14.82 -12.65 -0.51
C SER A 160 -13.46 -13.20 -0.08
N LEU A 161 -13.36 -13.65 1.18
CA LEU A 161 -12.13 -14.29 1.69
C LEU A 161 -11.65 -15.43 0.78
N LYS A 162 -12.57 -16.29 0.33
CA LYS A 162 -12.25 -17.44 -0.53
C LYS A 162 -11.64 -16.99 -1.87
N GLU A 163 -12.19 -15.95 -2.47
CA GLU A 163 -11.68 -15.41 -3.74
C GLU A 163 -10.36 -14.66 -3.56
N ALA A 164 -10.21 -13.90 -2.48
CA ALA A 164 -8.95 -13.23 -2.15
C ALA A 164 -7.81 -14.24 -1.92
N VAL A 165 -8.08 -15.35 -1.22
CA VAL A 165 -7.10 -16.44 -1.05
C VAL A 165 -6.72 -17.06 -2.38
N ARG A 166 -7.67 -17.32 -3.29
CA ARG A 166 -7.36 -17.85 -4.63
C ARG A 166 -6.46 -16.92 -5.44
N VAL A 167 -6.71 -15.60 -5.40
CA VAL A 167 -5.84 -14.62 -6.05
C VAL A 167 -4.44 -14.70 -5.44
N ALA A 168 -4.33 -14.70 -4.11
CA ALA A 168 -3.07 -14.76 -3.39
C ALA A 168 -2.28 -16.05 -3.64
N GLU A 169 -2.94 -17.20 -3.72
CA GLU A 169 -2.32 -18.48 -4.02
C GLU A 169 -1.88 -18.61 -5.50
N SER A 170 -2.38 -17.72 -6.36
CA SER A 170 -2.05 -17.69 -7.78
C SER A 170 -0.82 -16.86 -8.13
N LEU A 171 -0.16 -16.24 -7.14
CA LEU A 171 1.05 -15.43 -7.41
C LEU A 171 2.17 -16.28 -8.02
N ARG A 172 2.74 -15.80 -9.13
CA ARG A 172 3.88 -16.40 -9.83
C ARG A 172 4.80 -15.37 -10.44
#